data_AF-A0A821RR73-F1
#
_entry.id   AF-A0A821RR73-F1
#
_cell.length_a   1.000
_cell.length_b   1.000
_cell.length_c   1.000
_cell.angle_alpha   90.00
_cell.angle_beta   90.00
_cell.angle_gamma   90.00
#
_symmetry.space_group_name_H-M   'P 1'
#
loop_
_entity.id
_entity.type
_entity.pdbx_description
1 polymer ?
#
loop_
_entity_poly.entity_id
_entity_poly.type
_entity_poly.pdbx_seq_one_letter_code
_entity_poly.pdbx_strand_id
1 'polypeptide(L)'
;MTGPPLTWRGRWVVASAIFLVNHINAAALSDEINMASVDYSKVSIEEKPLYTPPLEEVAEVLSEGLRKTFEFVNVTVEDCPDLTREPFDLTTPGLSGDSKLVELGGPPYLTPQVRRDKVYDLAALLRHLGRDPALLAGAGAGPWPHLGVNCEGIINLSVREGAVTQGTRVVSVTPPGAAKGQASYLQRRLPPGETRTALLGNYLLSEGRPGRVLKVVVEKRIGPSNFITAIRETLKERYGDRAVGLGGAFLLAAGKVKHHVMPDFSASPLCSDEDVDRWLHYFEMTAPIVHLGTLVTGDLGLDLRVQHFHGYSAHGDGGHYHYDTTPLEVRYEGYFTLASSVIRVDRPLETHGVGRD
;
A
#
# COMPACT_ATOMS: atom_id res chain seq x y z
N MET A 1 -64.70 52.47 -29.14
CA MET A 1 -63.99 51.94 -30.32
C MET A 1 -63.55 50.51 -29.98
N THR A 2 -64.44 49.51 -29.89
CA THR A 2 -65.05 48.68 -30.95
C THR A 2 -64.07 47.99 -31.91
N GLY A 3 -63.63 46.79 -31.52
CA GLY A 3 -63.78 45.55 -32.33
C GLY A 3 -62.82 45.25 -33.50
N PRO A 4 -62.71 43.96 -33.90
CA PRO A 4 -61.47 43.30 -34.38
C PRO A 4 -61.62 42.78 -35.85
N PRO A 5 -61.01 41.66 -36.30
CA PRO A 5 -59.60 41.24 -36.39
C PRO A 5 -59.15 41.04 -37.86
N LEU A 6 -57.84 40.89 -38.14
CA LEU A 6 -57.36 40.33 -39.42
C LEU A 6 -56.83 38.91 -39.24
N THR A 7 -57.50 37.97 -39.91
CA THR A 7 -57.10 36.58 -40.07
C THR A 7 -56.01 36.46 -41.13
N TRP A 8 -54.91 35.77 -40.83
CA TRP A 8 -54.04 35.20 -41.86
C TRP A 8 -53.86 33.69 -41.64
N ARG A 9 -54.34 32.93 -42.63
CA ARG A 9 -54.10 31.50 -42.81
C ARG A 9 -52.78 31.35 -43.57
N GLY A 10 -51.85 30.58 -43.03
CA GLY A 10 -50.59 30.23 -43.71
C GLY A 10 -50.02 28.93 -43.16
N ARG A 11 -50.22 27.86 -43.94
CA ARG A 11 -49.83 26.45 -43.75
C ARG A 11 -48.61 26.16 -42.86
N TRP A 12 -48.82 25.24 -41.92
CA TRP A 12 -47.77 24.45 -41.29
C TRP A 12 -47.10 23.53 -42.32
N VAL A 13 -45.81 23.73 -42.57
CA VAL A 13 -44.95 22.70 -43.14
C VAL A 13 -44.27 21.99 -41.95
N VAL A 14 -44.71 20.77 -41.67
CA VAL A 14 -44.03 19.88 -40.73
C VAL A 14 -42.78 19.38 -41.44
N ALA A 15 -41.64 20.02 -41.18
CA ALA A 15 -40.34 19.41 -41.47
C ALA A 15 -40.01 18.49 -40.29
N SER A 16 -40.27 17.20 -40.45
CA SER A 16 -39.76 16.15 -39.56
C SER A 16 -38.24 16.12 -39.69
N ALA A 17 -37.54 16.87 -38.83
CA ALA A 17 -36.13 16.64 -38.58
C ALA A 17 -36.02 15.34 -37.75
N ILE A 18 -35.70 14.25 -38.45
CA ILE A 18 -35.27 13.00 -37.82
C ILE A 18 -33.99 13.32 -37.05
N PHE A 19 -34.09 13.45 -35.73
CA PHE A 19 -32.92 13.27 -34.88
C PHE A 19 -32.56 11.80 -34.96
N LEU A 20 -31.55 11.50 -35.79
CA LEU A 20 -30.86 10.22 -35.73
C LEU A 20 -30.10 10.21 -34.40
N VAL A 21 -30.79 9.77 -33.35
CA VAL A 21 -30.11 9.31 -32.14
C VAL A 21 -29.33 8.10 -32.58
N ASN A 22 -28.03 8.28 -32.83
CA ASN A 22 -27.12 7.15 -32.88
C ASN A 22 -27.19 6.50 -31.50
N HIS A 23 -27.98 5.43 -31.40
CA HIS A 23 -27.78 4.40 -30.41
C HIS A 23 -26.41 3.80 -30.70
N ILE A 24 -25.38 4.48 -30.21
CA ILE A 24 -24.11 3.83 -29.91
C ILE A 24 -24.48 2.82 -28.84
N ASN A 25 -24.45 1.54 -29.22
CA ASN A 25 -24.56 0.43 -28.29
C ASN A 25 -23.69 0.74 -27.07
N ALA A 26 -24.31 0.99 -25.93
CA ALA A 26 -23.65 1.09 -24.62
C ALA A 26 -23.17 -0.29 -24.13
N ALA A 27 -22.84 -1.19 -25.06
CA ALA A 27 -22.33 -2.54 -24.84
C ALA A 27 -20.83 -2.66 -25.15
N ALA A 28 -20.12 -1.53 -25.28
CA ALA A 28 -18.66 -1.48 -25.41
C ALA A 28 -18.00 -0.77 -24.20
N LEU A 29 -18.61 -0.86 -23.03
CA LEU A 29 -18.05 -0.43 -21.75
C LEU A 29 -17.81 -1.68 -20.90
N SER A 30 -16.56 -1.83 -20.46
CA SER A 30 -15.97 -2.92 -19.67
C SER A 30 -15.98 -4.31 -20.34
N ASP A 31 -15.07 -4.52 -21.30
CA ASP A 31 -14.27 -5.74 -21.20
C ASP A 31 -13.43 -5.59 -19.92
N GLU A 32 -14.00 -5.97 -18.77
CA GLU A 32 -13.17 -6.39 -17.65
C GLU A 32 -12.33 -7.52 -18.22
N ILE A 33 -11.06 -7.21 -18.53
CA ILE A 33 -10.08 -8.26 -18.79
C ILE A 33 -10.00 -9.02 -17.47
N ASN A 34 -10.79 -10.10 -17.38
CA ASN A 34 -10.81 -10.99 -16.23
C ASN A 34 -9.52 -11.82 -16.29
N MET A 35 -8.41 -11.16 -15.99
CA MET A 35 -7.14 -11.82 -15.82
C MET A 35 -7.25 -12.71 -14.59
N ALA A 36 -7.06 -14.01 -14.82
CA ALA A 36 -7.00 -14.98 -13.75
C ALA A 36 -5.86 -14.62 -12.78
N SER A 37 -6.15 -14.68 -11.49
CA SER A 37 -5.12 -14.61 -10.46
C SER A 37 -4.29 -15.90 -10.44
N VAL A 38 -3.08 -15.80 -9.89
CA VAL A 38 -2.18 -16.92 -9.66
C VAL A 38 -2.88 -18.00 -8.83
N ASP A 39 -2.72 -19.24 -9.28
CA ASP A 39 -3.12 -20.44 -8.54
C ASP A 39 -2.08 -20.75 -7.46
N TYR A 40 -2.42 -20.50 -6.19
CA TYR A 40 -1.51 -20.70 -5.07
C TYR A 40 -1.03 -22.15 -4.90
N SER A 41 -1.74 -23.14 -5.46
CA SER A 41 -1.27 -24.53 -5.45
C SER A 41 -0.09 -24.80 -6.39
N LYS A 42 0.22 -23.85 -7.28
CA LYS A 42 1.24 -23.97 -8.33
C LYS A 42 2.46 -23.06 -8.14
N VAL A 43 2.50 -22.29 -7.05
CA VAL A 43 3.63 -21.41 -6.72
C VAL A 43 4.27 -21.83 -5.42
N SER A 44 5.53 -21.45 -5.22
CA SER A 44 6.25 -21.75 -3.99
C SER A 44 5.69 -20.94 -2.82
N ILE A 45 5.44 -21.61 -1.70
CA ILE A 45 5.19 -20.97 -0.41
C ILE A 45 6.15 -21.59 0.60
N GLU A 46 7.05 -20.77 1.15
CA GLU A 46 7.99 -21.17 2.20
C GLU A 46 7.85 -20.26 3.41
N GLU A 47 8.02 -20.80 4.61
CA GLU A 47 7.94 -20.05 5.86
C GLU A 47 9.25 -20.20 6.63
N LYS A 48 9.81 -19.08 7.11
CA LYS A 48 10.99 -19.09 7.98
C LYS A 48 10.72 -18.36 9.29
N PRO A 49 11.20 -18.89 10.43
CA PRO A 49 11.00 -18.25 11.73
C PRO A 49 11.79 -16.95 11.82
N LEU A 50 11.23 -15.99 12.56
CA LEU A 50 11.88 -14.77 12.98
C LEU A 50 12.22 -14.85 14.47
N TYR A 51 13.22 -14.09 14.89
CA TYR A 51 13.49 -13.90 16.31
C TYR A 51 12.45 -12.95 16.90
N THR A 52 11.78 -13.40 17.96
CA THR A 52 10.72 -12.65 18.64
C THR A 52 11.15 -12.33 20.08
N PRO A 53 11.95 -11.27 20.30
CA PRO A 53 12.27 -10.79 21.64
C PRO A 53 11.00 -10.29 22.36
N PRO A 54 11.00 -10.23 23.71
CA PRO A 54 9.92 -9.62 24.48
C PRO A 54 9.65 -8.18 24.02
N LEU A 55 8.37 -7.78 23.97
CA LEU A 55 7.97 -6.44 23.52
C LEU A 55 8.64 -5.34 24.37
N GLU A 56 8.77 -5.57 25.68
CA GLU A 56 9.41 -4.67 26.62
C GLU A 56 10.89 -4.46 26.29
N GLU A 57 11.64 -5.53 25.96
CA GLU A 57 13.04 -5.42 25.52
C GLU A 57 13.15 -4.60 24.23
N VAL A 58 12.24 -4.82 23.28
CA VAL A 58 12.21 -4.04 22.03
C VAL A 58 11.93 -2.56 22.29
N ALA A 59 11.00 -2.24 23.20
CA ALA A 59 10.69 -0.87 23.56
C ALA A 59 11.88 -0.15 24.19
N GLU A 60 12.63 -0.83 25.07
CA GLU A 60 13.87 -0.30 25.65
C GLU A 60 14.94 -0.04 24.59
N VAL A 61 15.18 -1.03 23.72
CA VAL A 61 16.16 -0.94 22.63
C VAL A 61 15.85 0.21 21.69
N LEU A 62 14.59 0.37 21.28
CA LEU A 62 14.17 1.45 20.40
C LEU A 62 14.19 2.82 21.12
N SER A 63 13.82 2.87 22.39
CA SER A 63 13.90 4.10 23.20
C SER A 63 15.31 4.66 23.26
N GLU A 64 16.32 3.80 23.36
CA GLU A 64 17.72 4.21 23.35
C GLU A 64 18.21 4.54 21.93
N GLY A 65 18.05 3.62 20.98
CA GLY A 65 18.64 3.74 19.66
C GLY A 65 18.08 4.91 18.83
N LEU A 66 16.77 5.17 18.92
CA LEU A 66 16.14 6.23 18.12
C LEU A 66 16.58 7.64 18.54
N ARG A 67 17.18 7.83 19.73
CA ARG A 67 17.72 9.13 20.17
C ARG A 67 18.93 9.58 19.34
N LYS A 68 19.57 8.65 18.62
CA LYS A 68 20.61 8.97 17.63
C LYS A 68 20.01 9.70 16.40
N THR A 69 18.70 9.57 16.18
CA THR A 69 18.03 10.02 14.95
C THR A 69 16.95 11.08 15.21
N PHE A 70 16.30 11.08 16.37
CA PHE A 70 15.21 12.01 16.72
C PHE A 70 15.48 12.71 18.05
N GLU A 71 15.12 14.00 18.13
CA GLU A 71 15.29 14.80 19.35
C GLU A 71 14.35 14.33 20.45
N PHE A 72 13.09 14.07 20.11
CA PHE A 72 12.11 13.49 21.02
C PHE A 72 11.86 12.03 20.65
N VAL A 73 11.91 11.15 21.65
CA VAL A 73 11.64 9.72 21.52
C VAL A 73 10.87 9.24 22.74
N ASN A 74 9.73 8.61 22.50
CA ASN A 74 8.97 7.86 23.50
C ASN A 74 8.52 6.53 22.90
N VAL A 75 9.02 5.41 23.44
CA VAL A 75 8.63 4.06 23.01
C VAL A 75 8.08 3.29 24.20
N THR A 76 6.86 2.77 24.07
CA THR A 76 6.14 2.08 25.14
C THR A 76 5.45 0.83 24.61
N VAL A 77 5.06 -0.05 25.54
CA VAL A 77 4.22 -1.22 25.24
C VAL A 77 2.85 -1.01 25.87
N GLU A 78 1.86 -0.70 25.03
CA GLU A 78 0.52 -0.30 25.43
C GLU A 78 -0.53 -1.16 24.73
N ASP A 79 -1.78 -1.11 25.20
CA ASP A 79 -2.90 -1.68 24.47
C ASP A 79 -3.08 -0.92 23.15
N CYS A 80 -3.25 -1.67 22.06
CA CYS A 80 -3.48 -1.10 20.74
C CYS A 80 -4.77 -0.27 20.76
N PRO A 81 -4.76 0.98 20.26
CA PRO A 81 -6.00 1.74 20.11
C PRO A 81 -6.91 1.04 19.10
N ASP A 82 -8.20 1.38 19.10
CA ASP A 82 -9.13 0.87 18.10
C ASP A 82 -8.78 1.43 16.71
N LEU A 83 -8.06 0.63 15.92
CA LEU A 83 -7.59 1.02 14.58
C LEU A 83 -8.71 1.11 13.54
N THR A 84 -9.95 0.75 13.87
CA THR A 84 -11.10 1.05 13.00
C THR A 84 -11.50 2.52 13.03
N ARG A 85 -10.97 3.30 14.00
CA ARG A 85 -11.26 4.73 14.15
C ARG A 85 -10.29 5.58 13.37
N GLU A 86 -10.68 6.84 13.19
CA GLU A 86 -9.76 7.87 12.68
C GLU A 86 -8.51 7.99 13.57
N PRO A 87 -7.33 8.26 12.98
CA PRO A 87 -7.11 8.47 11.55
C PRO A 87 -6.91 7.18 10.74
N PHE A 88 -6.84 6.02 11.40
CA PHE A 88 -6.40 4.76 10.77
C PHE A 88 -7.44 4.14 9.83
N ASP A 89 -8.71 4.06 10.21
CA ASP A 89 -9.78 3.46 9.36
C ASP A 89 -9.38 2.06 8.79
N LEU A 90 -8.86 1.18 9.66
CA LEU A 90 -8.57 -0.20 9.31
C LEU A 90 -9.80 -1.10 9.36
N THR A 91 -9.72 -2.23 8.69
CA THR A 91 -10.80 -3.24 8.66
C THR A 91 -10.90 -4.07 9.95
N THR A 92 -9.98 -3.87 10.90
CA THR A 92 -9.94 -4.57 12.19
C THR A 92 -9.50 -3.64 13.32
N PRO A 93 -9.92 -3.89 14.57
CA PRO A 93 -9.64 -3.00 15.70
C PRO A 93 -8.21 -3.03 16.21
N GLY A 94 -7.41 -4.02 15.86
CA GLY A 94 -6.00 -4.09 16.26
C GLY A 94 -5.14 -4.86 15.29
N LEU A 95 -3.88 -5.09 15.69
CA LEU A 95 -2.85 -5.76 14.88
C LEU A 95 -2.45 -7.14 15.42
N SER A 96 -3.00 -7.56 16.57
CA SER A 96 -2.49 -8.70 17.34
C SER A 96 -3.09 -10.04 16.91
N GLY A 97 -2.39 -11.11 17.31
CA GLY A 97 -2.82 -12.50 17.14
C GLY A 97 -2.09 -13.19 16.00
N ASP A 98 -1.36 -14.27 16.32
CA ASP A 98 -0.53 -15.07 15.41
C ASP A 98 0.05 -14.28 14.22
N SER A 99 0.84 -13.26 14.58
CA SER A 99 1.40 -12.29 13.64
C SER A 99 2.54 -12.89 12.84
N LYS A 100 2.49 -12.71 11.52
CA LYS A 100 3.48 -13.14 10.52
C LYS A 100 3.68 -12.04 9.48
N LEU A 101 4.84 -12.02 8.83
CA LEU A 101 5.03 -11.22 7.62
C LEU A 101 4.68 -12.05 6.38
N VAL A 102 4.19 -11.40 5.34
CA VAL A 102 3.97 -12.00 4.02
C VAL A 102 4.79 -11.22 3.00
N GLU A 103 5.68 -11.91 2.29
CA GLU A 103 6.47 -11.42 1.17
C GLU A 103 5.95 -12.08 -0.12
N LEU A 104 5.11 -11.37 -0.84
CA LEU A 104 4.46 -11.81 -2.07
C LEU A 104 5.24 -11.31 -3.29
N GLY A 105 5.59 -12.19 -4.23
CA GLY A 105 6.19 -11.80 -5.51
C GLY A 105 7.50 -11.02 -5.33
N GLY A 106 7.70 -9.91 -6.04
CA GLY A 106 8.84 -9.03 -5.75
C GLY A 106 9.15 -8.03 -6.86
N PRO A 107 10.08 -7.08 -6.61
CA PRO A 107 10.57 -6.15 -7.64
C PRO A 107 10.98 -6.81 -8.97
N PRO A 108 11.56 -8.03 -9.01
CA PRO A 108 11.84 -8.73 -10.26
C PRO A 108 10.62 -9.09 -11.14
N TYR A 109 9.40 -8.98 -10.62
CA TYR A 109 8.19 -9.08 -11.43
C TYR A 109 7.73 -7.73 -11.99
N LEU A 110 8.28 -6.61 -11.52
CA LEU A 110 8.05 -5.27 -12.04
C LEU A 110 9.14 -4.86 -13.04
N THR A 111 10.41 -5.13 -12.70
CA THR A 111 11.59 -4.75 -13.48
C THR A 111 12.46 -5.96 -13.82
N PRO A 112 13.28 -5.91 -14.89
CA PRO A 112 13.40 -4.83 -15.86
C PRO A 112 12.20 -4.67 -16.79
N GLN A 113 11.43 -5.75 -17.01
CA GLN A 113 10.16 -5.71 -17.73
C GLN A 113 9.05 -6.33 -16.88
N VAL A 114 7.89 -5.69 -16.86
CA VAL A 114 6.77 -6.14 -16.02
C VAL A 114 6.23 -7.51 -16.44
N ARG A 115 6.01 -8.36 -15.44
CA ARG A 115 5.33 -9.65 -15.53
C ARG A 115 3.85 -9.48 -15.22
N ARG A 116 3.11 -8.97 -16.21
CA ARG A 116 1.68 -8.63 -16.05
C ARG A 116 0.82 -9.80 -15.58
N ASP A 117 1.23 -11.05 -15.87
CA ASP A 117 0.61 -12.30 -15.43
C ASP A 117 0.62 -12.51 -13.91
N LYS A 118 1.45 -11.78 -13.17
CA LYS A 118 1.56 -11.87 -11.71
C LYS A 118 0.49 -11.03 -11.02
N VAL A 119 -0.73 -11.55 -11.03
CA VAL A 119 -1.90 -11.00 -10.32
C VAL A 119 -2.31 -11.97 -9.22
N TYR A 120 -2.64 -11.47 -8.04
CA TYR A 120 -2.81 -12.29 -6.84
C TYR A 120 -4.11 -11.92 -6.14
N ASP A 121 -4.99 -12.89 -5.83
CA ASP A 121 -6.19 -12.64 -5.03
C ASP A 121 -5.87 -12.86 -3.55
N LEU A 122 -5.89 -11.78 -2.76
CA LEU A 122 -5.50 -11.82 -1.35
C LEU A 122 -6.49 -12.59 -0.48
N ALA A 123 -7.78 -12.61 -0.81
CA ALA A 123 -8.74 -13.44 -0.09
C ALA A 123 -8.51 -14.93 -0.40
N ALA A 124 -8.15 -15.26 -1.64
CA ALA A 124 -7.75 -16.62 -2.00
C ALA A 124 -6.44 -17.05 -1.31
N LEU A 125 -5.47 -16.14 -1.15
CA LEU A 125 -4.25 -16.40 -0.38
C LEU A 125 -4.59 -16.75 1.07
N LEU A 126 -5.41 -15.95 1.74
CA LEU A 126 -5.79 -16.18 3.13
C LEU A 126 -6.51 -17.53 3.31
N ARG A 127 -7.41 -17.87 2.38
CA ARG A 127 -8.05 -19.21 2.37
C ARG A 127 -7.03 -20.33 2.16
N HIS A 128 -6.08 -20.16 1.24
CA HIS A 128 -5.04 -21.14 0.97
C HIS A 128 -4.13 -21.36 2.19
N LEU A 129 -3.82 -20.30 2.92
CA LEU A 129 -3.06 -20.35 4.17
C LEU A 129 -3.89 -20.81 5.39
N GLY A 130 -5.18 -21.11 5.21
CA GLY A 130 -6.08 -21.54 6.29
C GLY A 130 -6.29 -20.46 7.36
N ARG A 131 -6.36 -19.18 6.96
CA ARG A 131 -6.44 -18.03 7.87
C ARG A 131 -7.86 -17.49 7.96
N ASP A 132 -8.53 -17.78 9.08
CA ASP A 132 -9.78 -17.18 9.51
C ASP A 132 -9.89 -17.32 11.04
N PRO A 133 -9.82 -16.22 11.83
CA PRO A 133 -9.77 -14.82 11.42
C PRO A 133 -8.43 -14.39 10.80
N ALA A 134 -8.48 -13.39 9.91
CA ALA A 134 -7.28 -12.76 9.33
C ALA A 134 -7.41 -11.25 9.14
N LEU A 135 -6.32 -10.52 9.35
CA LEU A 135 -6.02 -9.18 8.84
C LEU A 135 -4.82 -9.34 7.91
N LEU A 136 -4.88 -8.74 6.73
CA LEU A 136 -3.75 -8.51 5.85
C LEU A 136 -3.63 -7.01 5.59
N ALA A 137 -2.52 -6.41 6.03
CA ALA A 137 -2.28 -4.97 5.92
C ALA A 137 -0.84 -4.65 5.51
N GLY A 138 -0.63 -3.74 4.57
CA GLY A 138 0.72 -3.34 4.18
C GLY A 138 0.82 -2.66 2.82
N ALA A 139 1.98 -2.80 2.18
CA ALA A 139 2.36 -2.09 0.96
C ALA A 139 2.58 -3.06 -0.21
N GLY A 140 2.24 -2.64 -1.42
CA GLY A 140 2.48 -3.42 -2.64
C GLY A 140 1.95 -2.73 -3.88
N ALA A 141 2.05 -3.37 -5.05
CA ALA A 141 1.41 -2.83 -6.25
C ALA A 141 -0.09 -3.18 -6.28
N GLY A 142 -0.92 -2.20 -6.61
CA GLY A 142 -2.37 -2.38 -6.70
C GLY A 142 -2.79 -3.22 -7.91
N PRO A 143 -4.08 -3.61 -8.00
CA PRO A 143 -4.58 -4.42 -9.10
C PRO A 143 -4.69 -3.57 -10.38
N TRP A 144 -3.60 -3.49 -11.15
CA TRP A 144 -3.59 -2.81 -12.45
C TRP A 144 -4.71 -3.28 -13.41
N PRO A 145 -5.18 -4.56 -13.42
CA PRO A 145 -6.30 -4.95 -14.27
C PRO A 145 -7.62 -4.25 -13.92
N HIS A 146 -7.80 -3.86 -12.64
CA HIS A 146 -8.99 -3.14 -12.18
C HIS A 146 -8.93 -1.65 -12.57
N LEU A 147 -7.77 -1.01 -12.42
CA LEU A 147 -7.62 0.42 -12.69
C LEU A 147 -7.33 0.71 -14.17
N GLY A 148 -6.88 -0.28 -14.93
CA GLY A 148 -6.37 -0.11 -16.31
C GLY A 148 -4.97 0.54 -16.38
N VAL A 149 -4.36 0.85 -15.23
CA VAL A 149 -3.04 1.45 -15.09
C VAL A 149 -2.35 0.90 -13.85
N ASN A 150 -1.02 0.96 -13.82
CA ASN A 150 -0.26 0.68 -12.61
C ASN A 150 -0.64 1.64 -11.46
N CYS A 151 -0.53 1.16 -10.22
CA CYS A 151 -0.89 1.93 -9.03
C CYS A 151 -0.20 1.38 -7.78
N GLU A 152 -0.03 2.24 -6.78
CA GLU A 152 0.35 1.85 -5.43
C GLU A 152 -0.85 1.25 -4.71
N GLY A 153 -0.69 0.08 -4.09
CA GLY A 153 -1.68 -0.55 -3.23
C GLY A 153 -1.35 -0.35 -1.76
N ILE A 154 -2.29 0.20 -1.00
CA ILE A 154 -2.23 0.28 0.46
C ILE A 154 -3.23 -0.74 1.02
N ILE A 155 -2.74 -1.96 1.20
CA ILE A 155 -3.55 -3.14 1.48
C ILE A 155 -4.11 -3.06 2.89
N ASN A 156 -5.41 -3.31 2.99
CA ASN A 156 -6.17 -3.39 4.24
C ASN A 156 -7.39 -4.29 3.99
N LEU A 157 -7.23 -5.59 4.20
CA LEU A 157 -8.26 -6.60 3.95
C LEU A 157 -8.37 -7.52 5.16
N SER A 158 -9.59 -7.88 5.55
CA SER A 158 -9.81 -8.85 6.63
C SER A 158 -10.77 -9.95 6.23
N VAL A 159 -10.61 -11.11 6.87
CA VAL A 159 -11.51 -12.26 6.77
C VAL A 159 -12.00 -12.63 8.16
N ARG A 160 -13.32 -12.81 8.31
CA ARG A 160 -13.98 -13.27 9.52
C ARG A 160 -15.13 -14.17 9.16
N GLU A 161 -15.12 -15.41 9.63
CA GLU A 161 -16.21 -16.37 9.41
C GLU A 161 -16.54 -16.51 7.91
N GLY A 162 -15.50 -16.54 7.08
CA GLY A 162 -15.57 -16.59 5.61
C GLY A 162 -15.92 -15.26 4.94
N ALA A 163 -16.35 -14.22 5.66
CA ALA A 163 -16.69 -12.93 5.11
C ALA A 163 -15.44 -12.05 4.90
N VAL A 164 -15.32 -11.47 3.71
CA VAL A 164 -14.22 -10.55 3.35
C VAL A 164 -14.67 -9.11 3.59
N THR A 165 -13.85 -8.32 4.28
CA THR A 165 -13.99 -6.86 4.36
C THR A 165 -12.83 -6.21 3.62
N GLN A 166 -13.15 -5.40 2.60
CA GLN A 166 -12.16 -4.71 1.77
C GLN A 166 -12.05 -3.23 2.16
N GLY A 167 -10.88 -2.83 2.65
CA GLY A 167 -10.53 -1.45 3.01
C GLY A 167 -9.30 -0.89 2.31
N THR A 168 -8.77 -1.60 1.33
CA THR A 168 -7.60 -1.23 0.53
C THR A 168 -7.85 0.06 -0.22
N ARG A 169 -6.82 0.90 -0.22
CA ARG A 169 -6.73 2.10 -1.05
C ARG A 169 -5.70 1.90 -2.14
N VAL A 170 -5.87 2.60 -3.25
CA VAL A 170 -4.92 2.63 -4.35
C VAL A 170 -4.61 4.07 -4.73
N VAL A 171 -3.39 4.32 -5.17
CA VAL A 171 -2.97 5.63 -5.68
C VAL A 171 -2.33 5.47 -7.04
N SER A 172 -2.84 6.21 -8.03
CA SER A 172 -2.35 6.15 -9.42
C SER A 172 -2.01 7.55 -9.92
N VAL A 173 -1.06 7.65 -10.85
CA VAL A 173 -0.79 8.88 -11.61
C VAL A 173 -2.05 9.29 -12.39
N THR A 174 -2.37 10.59 -12.38
CA THR A 174 -3.49 11.17 -13.13
C THR A 174 -3.09 12.47 -13.86
N PRO A 175 -3.55 12.69 -15.11
CA PRO A 175 -4.20 11.69 -15.96
C PRO A 175 -3.24 10.53 -16.31
N PRO A 176 -3.78 9.33 -16.65
CA PRO A 176 -2.97 8.23 -17.16
C PRO A 176 -2.02 8.66 -18.28
N GLY A 177 -0.75 8.26 -18.19
CA GLY A 177 0.29 8.61 -19.17
C GLY A 177 0.83 10.04 -19.09
N ALA A 178 0.43 10.83 -18.08
CA ALA A 178 1.04 12.14 -17.84
C ALA A 178 2.56 12.01 -17.66
N ALA A 179 3.31 12.99 -18.16
CA ALA A 179 4.76 13.02 -17.98
C ALA A 179 5.14 13.39 -16.52
N LYS A 180 6.31 12.91 -16.08
CA LYS A 180 6.89 13.30 -14.79
C LYS A 180 7.00 14.83 -14.67
N GLY A 181 6.56 15.38 -13.55
CA GLY A 181 6.50 16.84 -13.31
C GLY A 181 5.25 17.55 -13.87
N GLN A 182 4.43 16.86 -14.67
CA GLN A 182 3.11 17.34 -15.13
C GLN A 182 1.95 16.47 -14.60
N ALA A 183 2.28 15.32 -14.04
CA ALA A 183 1.35 14.43 -13.38
C ALA A 183 0.83 14.99 -12.05
N SER A 184 -0.42 14.67 -11.75
CA SER A 184 -0.95 14.61 -10.39
C SER A 184 -1.13 13.14 -9.97
N TYR A 185 -1.74 12.90 -8.84
CA TYR A 185 -2.12 11.56 -8.36
C TYR A 185 -3.59 11.53 -7.94
N LEU A 186 -4.16 10.33 -7.90
CA LEU A 186 -5.53 10.11 -7.47
C LEU A 186 -5.59 8.89 -6.55
N GLN A 187 -6.09 9.13 -5.35
CA GLN A 187 -6.40 8.09 -4.38
C GLN A 187 -7.84 7.58 -4.56
N ARG A 188 -8.04 6.26 -4.49
CA ARG A 188 -9.36 5.61 -4.51
C ARG A 188 -9.40 4.45 -3.52
N ARG A 189 -10.59 4.11 -3.02
CA ARG A 189 -10.82 2.84 -2.29
C ARG A 189 -11.25 1.76 -3.28
N LEU A 190 -10.74 0.54 -3.11
CA LEU A 190 -11.18 -0.58 -3.94
C LEU A 190 -12.63 -0.97 -3.61
N PRO A 191 -13.42 -1.43 -4.60
CA PRO A 191 -14.76 -1.94 -4.34
C PRO A 191 -14.73 -3.26 -3.55
N PRO A 192 -15.81 -3.63 -2.85
CA PRO A 192 -15.83 -4.79 -1.94
C PRO A 192 -15.39 -6.13 -2.56
N GLY A 193 -15.67 -6.34 -3.85
CA GLY A 193 -15.33 -7.58 -4.56
C GLY A 193 -13.92 -7.62 -5.15
N GLU A 194 -13.19 -6.50 -5.16
CA GLU A 194 -11.83 -6.47 -5.71
C GLU A 194 -10.82 -6.75 -4.59
N THR A 195 -10.36 -8.00 -4.54
CA THR A 195 -9.41 -8.50 -3.53
C THR A 195 -8.00 -8.68 -4.09
N ARG A 196 -7.76 -8.28 -5.34
CA ARG A 196 -6.50 -8.53 -6.02
C ARG A 196 -5.44 -7.47 -5.72
N THR A 197 -4.19 -7.89 -5.86
CA THR A 197 -2.97 -7.10 -5.93
C THR A 197 -2.13 -7.63 -7.11
N ALA A 198 -1.02 -7.00 -7.44
CA ALA A 198 -0.16 -7.46 -8.53
C ALA A 198 1.32 -7.35 -8.16
N LEU A 199 2.15 -8.13 -8.85
CA LEU A 199 3.62 -8.08 -8.89
C LEU A 199 4.35 -8.34 -7.57
N LEU A 200 4.09 -7.54 -6.54
CA LEU A 200 4.81 -7.54 -5.28
C LEU A 200 3.96 -7.03 -4.12
N GLY A 201 4.24 -7.52 -2.92
CA GLY A 201 3.53 -7.16 -1.70
C GLY A 201 4.25 -7.54 -0.43
N ASN A 202 4.20 -6.65 0.56
CA ASN A 202 4.83 -6.79 1.87
C ASN A 202 3.80 -6.45 2.95
N TYR A 203 3.30 -7.48 3.62
CA TYR A 203 2.12 -7.36 4.48
C TYR A 203 2.35 -7.94 5.87
N LEU A 204 1.73 -7.31 6.86
CA LEU A 204 1.42 -7.95 8.13
C LEU A 204 0.21 -8.86 7.92
N LEU A 205 0.37 -10.14 8.25
CA LEU A 205 -0.72 -11.08 8.46
C LEU A 205 -0.91 -11.29 9.97
N SER A 206 -2.10 -11.04 10.50
CA SER A 206 -2.43 -11.35 11.89
C SER A 206 -3.91 -11.73 12.02
N GLU A 207 -4.39 -11.95 13.22
CA GLU A 207 -5.83 -12.11 13.47
C GLU A 207 -6.54 -10.75 13.61
N GLY A 208 -5.83 -9.62 13.59
CA GLY A 208 -6.41 -8.28 13.70
C GLY A 208 -7.16 -7.99 15.01
N ARG A 209 -6.81 -8.68 16.10
CA ARG A 209 -7.45 -8.52 17.41
C ARG A 209 -6.82 -7.36 18.19
N PRO A 210 -7.55 -6.77 19.16
CA PRO A 210 -6.92 -5.92 20.18
C PRO A 210 -5.82 -6.70 20.91
N GLY A 211 -4.83 -5.99 21.43
CA GLY A 211 -3.71 -6.58 22.17
C GLY A 211 -2.59 -5.58 22.36
N ARG A 212 -1.55 -6.00 23.08
CA ARG A 212 -0.39 -5.13 23.36
C ARG A 212 0.49 -4.96 22.12
N VAL A 213 0.90 -3.73 21.85
CA VAL A 213 1.72 -3.35 20.71
C VAL A 213 2.86 -2.43 21.14
N LEU A 214 3.89 -2.32 20.31
CA LEU A 214 4.91 -1.29 20.42
C LEU A 214 4.33 0.03 19.92
N LYS A 215 4.21 1.02 20.80
CA LYS A 215 3.91 2.40 20.43
C LYS A 215 5.21 3.18 20.32
N VAL A 216 5.49 3.77 19.16
CA VAL A 216 6.69 4.56 18.89
C VAL A 216 6.26 5.98 18.54
N VAL A 217 6.57 6.95 19.39
CA VAL A 217 6.36 8.37 19.12
C VAL A 217 7.70 9.07 19.03
N VAL A 218 7.98 9.70 17.89
CA VAL A 218 9.21 10.47 17.68
C VAL A 218 8.91 11.81 17.04
N GLU A 219 9.73 12.81 17.37
CA GLU A 219 9.64 14.15 16.76
C GLU A 219 11.03 14.67 16.43
N LYS A 220 11.06 15.56 15.44
CA LYS A 220 12.26 16.29 14.98
C LYS A 220 13.43 15.35 14.65
N ARG A 221 13.52 14.97 13.39
CA ARG A 221 14.62 14.16 12.90
C ARG A 221 15.92 14.97 12.85
N ILE A 222 16.89 14.58 13.67
CA ILE A 222 18.24 15.16 13.76
C ILE A 222 19.30 14.28 13.08
N GLY A 223 18.97 13.02 12.76
CA GLY A 223 19.85 12.07 12.07
C GLY A 223 19.48 11.82 10.60
N PRO A 224 20.31 11.05 9.89
CA PRO A 224 20.14 10.82 8.45
C PRO A 224 19.04 9.80 8.12
N SER A 225 18.81 8.80 8.98
CA SER A 225 17.87 7.71 8.71
C SER A 225 16.41 8.18 8.82
N ASN A 226 15.58 7.78 7.85
CA ASN A 226 14.13 7.97 7.95
C ASN A 226 13.53 7.14 9.11
N PHE A 227 12.25 7.36 9.43
CA PHE A 227 11.61 6.73 10.59
C PHE A 227 11.71 5.20 10.61
N ILE A 228 11.40 4.56 9.49
CA ILE A 228 11.39 3.09 9.37
C ILE A 228 12.81 2.52 9.31
N THR A 229 13.71 3.18 8.59
CA THR A 229 15.13 2.82 8.53
C THR A 229 15.76 2.89 9.93
N ALA A 230 15.47 3.94 10.71
CA ALA A 230 16.00 4.11 12.07
C ALA A 230 15.56 2.98 13.01
N ILE A 231 14.28 2.55 12.94
CA ILE A 231 13.78 1.39 13.68
C ILE A 231 14.52 0.12 13.25
N ARG A 232 14.57 -0.16 11.95
CA ARG A 232 15.20 -1.37 11.39
C ARG A 232 16.68 -1.45 11.76
N GLU A 233 17.42 -0.36 11.60
CA GLU A 233 18.86 -0.29 11.91
C GLU A 233 19.13 -0.46 13.40
N THR A 234 18.33 0.17 14.26
CA THR A 234 18.45 0.00 15.72
C THR A 234 18.27 -1.47 16.13
N LEU A 235 17.27 -2.15 15.58
CA LEU A 235 17.03 -3.57 15.85
C LEU A 235 18.14 -4.45 15.27
N LYS A 236 18.63 -4.14 14.07
CA LYS A 236 19.74 -4.87 13.45
C LYS A 236 21.03 -4.74 14.27
N GLU A 237 21.36 -3.54 14.74
CA GLU A 237 22.51 -3.27 15.62
C GLU A 237 22.42 -4.11 16.91
N ARG A 238 21.24 -4.19 17.52
CA ARG A 238 21.03 -4.92 18.78
C ARG A 238 21.01 -6.45 18.64
N TYR A 239 20.34 -6.96 17.62
CA TYR A 239 20.03 -8.39 17.52
C TYR A 239 20.94 -9.15 16.53
N GLY A 240 21.71 -8.43 15.71
CA GLY A 240 22.68 -9.02 14.79
C GLY A 240 22.01 -9.92 13.75
N ASP A 241 22.44 -11.17 13.67
CA ASP A 241 21.92 -12.13 12.68
C ASP A 241 20.58 -12.77 13.08
N ARG A 242 20.11 -12.51 14.30
CA ARG A 242 18.76 -12.89 14.72
C ARG A 242 17.76 -11.92 14.08
N ALA A 243 17.26 -12.28 12.90
CA ALA A 243 16.35 -11.43 12.14
C ALA A 243 15.04 -11.18 12.90
N VAL A 244 14.67 -9.92 13.05
CA VAL A 244 13.42 -9.46 13.68
C VAL A 244 12.55 -8.85 12.60
N GLY A 245 11.26 -9.20 12.57
CA GLY A 245 10.28 -8.60 11.67
C GLY A 245 9.21 -7.86 12.44
N LEU A 246 8.84 -6.68 11.95
CA LEU A 246 7.75 -5.87 12.45
C LEU A 246 6.78 -5.56 11.32
N GLY A 247 5.49 -5.54 11.64
CA GLY A 247 4.45 -5.02 10.77
C GLY A 247 3.50 -4.13 11.56
N GLY A 248 2.82 -3.22 10.88
CA GLY A 248 1.83 -2.36 11.53
C GLY A 248 1.52 -1.10 10.77
N ALA A 249 1.16 -0.07 11.53
CA ALA A 249 0.72 1.21 11.02
C ALA A 249 1.48 2.35 11.69
N PHE A 250 1.71 3.44 10.96
CA PHE A 250 2.12 4.69 11.58
C PHE A 250 1.41 5.90 10.99
N LEU A 251 1.30 6.95 11.79
CA LEU A 251 0.76 8.24 11.41
C LEU A 251 1.94 9.22 11.31
N LEU A 252 2.13 9.81 10.13
CA LEU A 252 2.79 11.11 10.02
C LEU A 252 1.80 12.16 10.52
N ALA A 253 1.97 12.65 11.76
CA ALA A 253 1.05 13.58 12.40
C ALA A 253 1.37 15.05 12.06
N ALA A 254 2.63 15.37 11.78
CA ALA A 254 3.08 16.68 11.37
C ALA A 254 4.27 16.58 10.40
N GLY A 255 4.46 17.63 9.58
CA GLY A 255 5.51 17.70 8.57
C GLY A 255 5.08 17.19 7.20
N LYS A 256 6.07 16.96 6.34
CA LYS A 256 5.92 16.53 4.95
C LYS A 256 6.83 15.36 4.62
N VAL A 257 6.46 14.60 3.60
CA VAL A 257 7.18 13.41 3.14
C VAL A 257 7.36 13.42 1.63
N LYS A 258 8.47 12.86 1.17
CA LYS A 258 8.64 12.46 -0.22
C LYS A 258 7.96 11.11 -0.39
N HIS A 259 6.96 11.07 -1.26
CA HIS A 259 6.34 9.84 -1.72
C HIS A 259 6.62 9.65 -3.22
N HIS A 260 6.48 8.41 -3.69
CA HIS A 260 6.33 8.15 -5.11
C HIS A 260 4.98 7.52 -5.44
N VAL A 261 4.55 7.70 -6.68
CA VAL A 261 3.45 6.97 -7.30
C VAL A 261 3.94 6.49 -8.65
N MET A 262 3.91 5.19 -8.89
CA MET A 262 4.30 4.62 -10.16
C MET A 262 3.36 5.11 -11.28
N PRO A 263 3.90 5.59 -12.42
CA PRO A 263 3.10 5.74 -13.63
C PRO A 263 2.82 4.36 -14.24
N ASP A 264 2.16 4.32 -15.40
CA ASP A 264 1.97 3.07 -16.12
C ASP A 264 3.32 2.38 -16.43
N PHE A 265 3.27 1.06 -16.62
CA PHE A 265 4.47 0.25 -16.78
C PHE A 265 5.33 0.74 -17.94
N SER A 266 6.65 0.81 -17.70
CA SER A 266 7.60 1.25 -18.72
C SER A 266 7.52 0.40 -19.98
N ALA A 267 7.49 1.05 -21.14
CA ALA A 267 7.61 0.39 -22.44
C ALA A 267 9.04 -0.10 -22.73
N SER A 268 10.03 0.49 -22.05
CA SER A 268 11.45 0.13 -22.17
C SER A 268 11.94 -0.56 -20.89
N PRO A 269 12.90 -1.49 -20.98
CA PRO A 269 13.46 -2.15 -19.80
C PRO A 269 14.05 -1.16 -18.79
N LEU A 270 13.76 -1.35 -17.50
CA LEU A 270 14.35 -0.60 -16.38
C LEU A 270 15.48 -1.43 -15.76
N CYS A 271 16.71 -1.23 -16.22
CA CYS A 271 17.86 -2.10 -15.91
C CYS A 271 18.71 -1.62 -14.73
N SER A 272 18.42 -0.45 -14.17
CA SER A 272 19.19 0.17 -13.09
C SER A 272 18.29 1.00 -12.16
N ASP A 273 18.77 1.29 -10.95
CA ASP A 273 18.05 2.18 -10.03
C ASP A 273 17.86 3.58 -10.63
N GLU A 274 18.78 4.04 -11.47
CA GLU A 274 18.63 5.31 -12.19
C GLU A 274 17.49 5.25 -13.23
N ASP A 275 17.31 4.11 -13.92
CA ASP A 275 16.16 3.93 -14.81
C ASP A 275 14.84 3.96 -14.03
N VAL A 276 14.80 3.25 -12.90
CA VAL A 276 13.63 3.22 -12.01
C VAL A 276 13.34 4.62 -11.47
N ASP A 277 14.35 5.33 -10.95
CA ASP A 277 14.20 6.68 -10.41
C ASP A 277 13.71 7.67 -11.46
N ARG A 278 14.19 7.58 -12.70
CA ARG A 278 13.69 8.41 -13.82
C ARG A 278 12.24 8.09 -14.18
N TRP A 279 11.83 6.82 -14.11
CA TRP A 279 10.47 6.37 -14.38
C TRP A 279 9.48 6.77 -13.27
N LEU A 280 9.85 6.65 -11.99
CA LEU A 280 8.97 6.97 -10.86
C LEU A 280 8.59 8.45 -10.80
N HIS A 281 7.34 8.73 -10.43
CA HIS A 281 6.87 10.09 -10.18
C HIS A 281 6.91 10.40 -8.69
N TYR A 282 7.67 11.43 -8.32
CA TYR A 282 7.86 11.84 -6.93
C TYR A 282 6.99 13.05 -6.59
N PHE A 283 6.46 13.03 -5.37
CA PHE A 283 5.61 14.08 -4.83
C PHE A 283 6.04 14.41 -3.40
N GLU A 284 5.97 15.69 -3.04
CA GLU A 284 5.99 16.11 -1.65
C GLU A 284 4.54 16.14 -1.14
N MET A 285 4.26 15.36 -0.10
CA MET A 285 2.93 15.18 0.50
C MET A 285 2.94 15.63 1.96
N THR A 286 1.79 16.06 2.47
CA THR A 286 1.69 16.75 3.77
C THR A 286 0.84 15.96 4.75
N ALA A 287 1.28 15.94 6.02
CA ALA A 287 0.54 15.39 7.14
C ALA A 287 -0.89 15.96 7.26
N PRO A 288 -1.86 15.21 7.83
CA PRO A 288 -1.71 13.86 8.38
C PRO A 288 -1.77 12.76 7.31
N ILE A 289 -0.87 11.78 7.37
CA ILE A 289 -0.86 10.61 6.46
C ILE A 289 -0.68 9.34 7.29
N VAL A 290 -1.55 8.35 7.07
CA VAL A 290 -1.43 7.01 7.67
C VAL A 290 -0.68 6.09 6.73
N HIS A 291 0.24 5.30 7.26
CA HIS A 291 1.08 4.37 6.52
C HIS A 291 0.91 2.95 7.04
N LEU A 292 0.89 1.99 6.14
CA LEU A 292 0.85 0.55 6.43
C LEU A 292 2.02 -0.15 5.75
N GLY A 293 2.62 -1.10 6.45
CA GLY A 293 3.77 -1.81 5.90
C GLY A 293 4.49 -2.69 6.90
N THR A 294 5.67 -3.11 6.48
CA THR A 294 6.52 -4.05 7.20
C THR A 294 7.98 -3.66 7.12
N LEU A 295 8.76 -4.12 8.09
CA LEU A 295 10.22 -4.13 8.03
C LEU A 295 10.76 -5.46 8.58
N VAL A 296 11.95 -5.84 8.14
CA VAL A 296 12.68 -7.01 8.63
C VAL A 296 14.18 -6.72 8.65
N THR A 297 14.88 -7.17 9.69
CA THR A 297 16.31 -6.85 9.87
C THR A 297 17.26 -7.78 9.13
N GLY A 298 16.77 -8.88 8.55
CA GLY A 298 17.58 -9.84 7.79
C GLY A 298 16.79 -10.53 6.69
N ASP A 299 17.47 -10.84 5.58
CA ASP A 299 16.88 -11.43 4.37
C ASP A 299 16.49 -12.91 4.52
N LEU A 300 17.15 -13.64 5.43
CA LEU A 300 16.95 -15.08 5.64
C LEU A 300 17.15 -15.95 4.38
N GLY A 301 17.78 -15.43 3.31
CA GLY A 301 17.92 -16.12 2.03
C GLY A 301 16.59 -16.27 1.29
N LEU A 302 15.64 -15.36 1.53
CA LEU A 302 14.29 -15.37 0.96
C LEU A 302 14.08 -14.29 -0.10
N ASP A 303 15.09 -13.46 -0.37
CA ASP A 303 14.97 -12.35 -1.30
C ASP A 303 13.86 -11.37 -0.87
N LEU A 304 13.99 -10.85 0.36
CA LEU A 304 13.01 -10.00 1.01
C LEU A 304 13.20 -8.53 0.64
N ARG A 305 12.10 -7.79 0.67
CA ARG A 305 12.12 -6.33 0.74
C ARG A 305 12.19 -5.92 2.22
N VAL A 306 13.36 -5.46 2.67
CA VAL A 306 13.65 -5.27 4.10
C VAL A 306 12.84 -4.18 4.79
N GLN A 307 12.22 -3.30 4.02
CA GLN A 307 11.26 -2.30 4.50
C GLN A 307 10.37 -1.87 3.35
N HIS A 308 9.07 -1.73 3.59
CA HIS A 308 8.14 -1.25 2.58
C HIS A 308 6.87 -0.71 3.24
N PHE A 309 6.59 0.57 3.03
CA PHE A 309 5.42 1.25 3.59
C PHE A 309 4.77 2.14 2.54
N HIS A 310 3.45 2.03 2.41
CA HIS A 310 2.64 2.94 1.61
C HIS A 310 1.69 3.72 2.50
N GLY A 311 1.36 4.95 2.11
CA GLY A 311 0.49 5.85 2.86
C GLY A 311 -0.79 6.27 2.14
N TYR A 312 -1.76 6.73 2.93
CA TYR A 312 -3.02 7.36 2.51
C TYR A 312 -3.44 8.45 3.50
N SER A 313 -4.26 9.38 3.04
CA SER A 313 -4.86 10.42 3.87
C SER A 313 -6.32 10.70 3.51
N ALA A 314 -7.03 11.42 4.38
CA ALA A 314 -8.39 11.88 4.12
C ALA A 314 -8.44 12.96 3.01
N HIS A 315 -7.36 13.72 2.82
CA HIS A 315 -7.24 14.77 1.80
C HIS A 315 -6.71 14.29 0.45
N GLY A 316 -6.43 12.99 0.29
CA GLY A 316 -6.10 12.38 -1.00
C GLY A 316 -4.61 12.14 -1.25
N ASP A 317 -3.74 12.54 -0.34
CA ASP A 317 -2.30 12.23 -0.37
C ASP A 317 -2.10 10.73 -0.12
N GLY A 318 -1.20 10.11 -0.89
CA GLY A 318 -0.85 8.71 -0.68
C GLY A 318 0.14 8.18 -1.73
N GLY A 319 0.64 6.97 -1.50
CA GLY A 319 1.64 6.33 -2.34
C GLY A 319 2.77 5.73 -1.52
N HIS A 320 3.91 5.47 -2.13
CA HIS A 320 5.05 4.82 -1.49
C HIS A 320 5.90 5.81 -0.69
N TYR A 321 6.16 5.52 0.59
CA TYR A 321 6.94 6.37 1.50
C TYR A 321 8.45 6.21 1.29
N HIS A 322 9.15 7.34 1.12
CA HIS A 322 10.62 7.39 1.13
C HIS A 322 11.17 7.92 2.47
N TYR A 323 10.88 9.19 2.78
CA TYR A 323 11.39 9.89 3.96
C TYR A 323 10.67 11.22 4.17
N ASP A 324 10.76 11.81 5.36
CA ASP A 324 10.32 13.19 5.58
C ASP A 324 11.23 14.23 4.91
N THR A 325 10.62 15.31 4.42
CA THR A 325 11.31 16.46 3.81
C THR A 325 11.35 17.69 4.73
N THR A 326 10.63 17.66 5.85
CA THR A 326 10.64 18.68 6.90
C THR A 326 11.13 18.09 8.23
N PRO A 327 12.42 17.70 8.34
CA PRO A 327 12.93 16.93 9.47
C PRO A 327 12.69 17.58 10.82
N LEU A 328 12.78 18.91 10.92
CA LEU A 328 12.61 19.65 12.18
C LEU A 328 11.14 19.83 12.61
N GLU A 329 10.18 19.53 11.74
CA GLU A 329 8.74 19.68 11.99
C GLU A 329 8.03 18.32 12.13
N VAL A 330 8.73 17.24 11.79
CA VAL A 330 8.11 15.92 11.68
C VAL A 330 7.70 15.38 13.04
N ARG A 331 6.51 14.80 13.10
CA ARG A 331 6.04 13.97 14.22
C ARG A 331 5.47 12.67 13.68
N TYR A 332 6.00 11.55 14.16
CA TYR A 332 5.50 10.22 13.84
C TYR A 332 4.89 9.56 15.09
N GLU A 333 3.81 8.81 14.89
CA GLU A 333 3.20 7.94 15.90
C GLU A 333 2.89 6.58 15.27
N GLY A 334 3.65 5.55 15.64
CA GLY A 334 3.56 4.21 15.08
C GLY A 334 3.09 3.17 16.08
N TYR A 335 2.34 2.18 15.60
CA TYR A 335 1.91 0.99 16.31
C TYR A 335 2.38 -0.25 15.56
N PHE A 336 3.24 -1.04 16.19
CA PHE A 336 3.87 -2.20 15.57
C PHE A 336 3.71 -3.47 16.41
N THR A 337 3.62 -4.60 15.72
CA THR A 337 3.66 -5.94 16.32
C THR A 337 4.84 -6.72 15.77
N LEU A 338 5.43 -7.58 16.59
CA LEU A 338 6.46 -8.52 16.11
C LEU A 338 5.80 -9.66 15.34
N ALA A 339 6.43 -10.03 14.24
CA ALA A 339 6.10 -11.24 13.52
C ALA A 339 6.92 -12.42 14.05
N SER A 340 6.28 -13.58 14.17
CA SER A 340 6.91 -14.84 14.57
C SER A 340 7.63 -15.53 13.40
N SER A 341 7.22 -15.23 12.17
CA SER A 341 7.79 -15.79 10.94
C SER A 341 7.51 -14.89 9.74
N VAL A 342 8.18 -15.18 8.63
CA VAL A 342 7.89 -14.62 7.31
C VAL A 342 7.46 -15.74 6.36
N ILE A 343 6.34 -15.53 5.68
CA ILE A 343 5.79 -16.38 4.63
C ILE A 343 6.18 -15.77 3.29
N ARG A 344 7.02 -16.45 2.53
CA ARG A 344 7.44 -16.07 1.19
C ARG A 344 6.56 -16.77 0.16
N VAL A 345 5.84 -15.99 -0.64
CA VAL A 345 4.86 -16.47 -1.63
C VAL A 345 5.33 -16.10 -3.04
N ASP A 346 5.38 -17.08 -3.94
CA ASP A 346 5.73 -16.92 -5.36
C ASP A 346 7.03 -16.15 -5.58
N ARG A 347 8.10 -16.55 -4.89
CA ARG A 347 9.42 -15.92 -4.99
C ARG A 347 9.93 -15.96 -6.45
N PRO A 348 10.42 -14.84 -7.00
CA PRO A 348 11.07 -14.84 -8.30
C PRO A 348 12.23 -15.84 -8.38
N LEU A 349 12.27 -16.62 -9.46
CA LEU A 349 13.36 -17.57 -9.72
C LEU A 349 14.66 -16.85 -10.10
N GLU A 350 14.52 -15.71 -10.79
CA GLU A 350 15.61 -14.80 -11.13
C GLU A 350 15.39 -13.49 -10.36
N THR A 351 16.45 -12.97 -9.75
CA THR A 351 16.37 -11.77 -8.90
C THR A 351 17.51 -10.80 -9.17
N HIS A 352 17.35 -9.57 -8.68
CA HIS A 352 18.31 -8.46 -8.77
C HIS A 352 18.11 -7.48 -7.61
N GLY A 353 19.10 -6.59 -7.42
CA GLY A 353 19.07 -5.51 -6.41
C GLY A 353 18.29 -4.25 -6.83
N VAL A 354 17.91 -4.12 -8.10
CA VAL A 354 17.28 -2.91 -8.65
C VAL A 354 15.86 -2.67 -8.13
N GLY A 355 15.51 -1.42 -7.84
CA GLY A 355 14.15 -0.97 -7.51
C GLY A 355 13.68 -1.38 -6.12
N ARG A 356 14.59 -1.41 -5.14
CA ARG A 356 14.32 -1.82 -3.75
C ARG A 356 14.32 -0.67 -2.74
N ASP A 357 14.36 0.56 -3.21
CA ASP A 357 14.23 1.76 -2.37
C ASP A 357 12.78 2.12 -2.08
#